data_AF-A0A4Z1JJT8-F1
#
_entry.id   AF-A0A4Z1JJT8-F1
#
_cell.length_a   1.000
_cell.length_b   1.000
_cell.length_c   1.000
_cell.angle_alpha   90.00
_cell.angle_beta   90.00
_cell.angle_gamma   90.00
#
_symmetry.space_group_name_H-M   'P 1'
#
loop_
_entity.id
_entity.type
_entity.pdbx_description
1 polymer ?
#
loop_
_entity_poly.entity_id
_entity_poly.type
_entity_poly.pdbx_seq_one_letter_code
_entity_poly.pdbx_strand_id
1 'polypeptide(L)'
;MSALQPFLKGQLNAFGSDARVIASKLSTIVSDSTDDHQSAIEEVIAAGDLPLSIVELLQFIKSLIRYSNDDTTLCGWLLNQLNEDPSIYNLASLLFPKAQFEIGLRARQRPSTITIESLEDFRSKFYNNESLEVIIVLLKAGKFSVSKACAVTAQKILRVMLSKSLDLEAPNLHNLVSAEMEKNGFTLLASEFSAALTIIKSIKALLRLVEDPEDVPLLERENYHSVRDISLKNKVEFSTQMQRAGMKEENTLKVHDCAERVDCWNEHLWLALMEHRRQDFVPIEPHSGRKITAANSSGRPPNNLTDIFRLEDVSCEECCSVTSLSAYFADLLLLLQKTPLPNASKESVELTLKNDILAAAPQDKSPTKSEPKNLLEVLSLRRPDLEKLELSCANSRTLIPYISSVTEVLESYIRFRISGKGEVIQAYQTPETVE
;
A
#
# COMPACT_ATOMS: atom_id res chain seq x y z
N MET A 1 6.33 -39.65 -7.76
CA MET A 1 4.99 -40.19 -7.40
C MET A 1 4.97 -41.23 -6.25
N SER A 2 6.00 -42.06 -6.00
CA SER A 2 5.94 -43.06 -4.90
C SER A 2 5.80 -42.46 -3.49
N ALA A 3 6.23 -41.21 -3.29
CA ALA A 3 6.05 -40.47 -2.03
C ALA A 3 4.66 -39.83 -1.87
N LEU A 4 3.97 -39.52 -2.98
CA LEU A 4 2.61 -38.97 -3.00
C LEU A 4 1.54 -40.07 -2.88
N GLN A 5 1.83 -41.26 -3.41
CA GLN A 5 0.97 -42.43 -3.39
C GLN A 5 0.48 -42.86 -1.99
N PRO A 6 1.30 -42.91 -0.93
CA PRO A 6 0.82 -43.25 0.42
C PRO A 6 -0.09 -42.17 1.02
N PHE A 7 0.18 -40.89 0.77
CA PHE A 7 -0.67 -39.78 1.23
C PHE A 7 -2.02 -39.78 0.51
N LEU A 8 -2.00 -39.86 -0.82
CA LEU A 8 -3.20 -39.98 -1.64
C LEU A 8 -4.01 -41.20 -1.22
N LYS A 9 -3.37 -42.36 -1.02
CA LYS A 9 -4.05 -43.59 -0.58
C LYS A 9 -4.62 -43.46 0.84
N GLY A 10 -3.95 -42.73 1.74
CA GLY A 10 -4.44 -42.44 3.09
C GLY A 10 -5.67 -41.53 3.11
N GLN A 11 -5.64 -40.42 2.37
CA GLN A 11 -6.77 -39.50 2.22
C GLN A 11 -7.92 -40.13 1.44
N LEU A 12 -7.64 -40.84 0.33
CA LEU A 12 -8.64 -41.57 -0.47
C LEU A 12 -9.33 -42.67 0.35
N ASN A 13 -8.63 -43.38 1.24
CA ASN A 13 -9.26 -44.38 2.12
C ASN A 13 -10.27 -43.78 3.10
N ALA A 14 -10.19 -42.48 3.42
CA ALA A 14 -11.17 -41.78 4.25
C ALA A 14 -12.49 -41.46 3.48
N PHE A 15 -12.46 -41.47 2.15
CA PHE A 15 -13.59 -41.10 1.27
C PHE A 15 -14.36 -42.30 0.66
N GLY A 16 -14.05 -43.55 1.02
CA GLY A 16 -14.87 -44.72 0.66
C GLY A 16 -14.60 -45.36 -0.73
N SER A 17 -15.63 -45.98 -1.34
CA SER A 17 -15.53 -46.86 -2.52
C SER A 17 -15.04 -46.19 -3.82
N ASP A 18 -15.35 -44.91 -4.00
CA ASP A 18 -15.05 -44.15 -5.23
C ASP A 18 -13.55 -43.85 -5.34
N ALA A 19 -12.88 -43.81 -4.19
CA ALA A 19 -11.46 -43.54 -4.05
C ALA A 19 -10.55 -44.65 -4.63
N ARG A 20 -11.05 -45.91 -4.70
CA ARG A 20 -10.31 -47.02 -5.32
C ARG A 20 -10.26 -46.93 -6.83
N VAL A 21 -11.34 -46.45 -7.47
CA VAL A 21 -11.41 -46.24 -8.93
C VAL A 21 -10.47 -45.11 -9.34
N ILE A 22 -10.37 -44.07 -8.51
CA ILE A 22 -9.49 -42.92 -8.70
C ILE A 22 -8.03 -43.32 -8.50
N ALA A 23 -7.73 -44.10 -7.45
CA ALA A 23 -6.39 -44.65 -7.20
C ALA A 23 -5.91 -45.57 -8.33
N SER A 24 -6.81 -46.40 -8.90
CA SER A 24 -6.48 -47.23 -10.06
C SER A 24 -6.24 -46.38 -11.31
N LYS A 25 -7.10 -45.40 -11.61
CA LYS A 25 -6.92 -44.50 -12.76
C LYS A 25 -5.63 -43.69 -12.66
N LEU A 26 -5.32 -43.14 -11.48
CA LEU A 26 -4.04 -42.47 -11.19
C LEU A 26 -2.84 -43.41 -11.37
N SER A 27 -2.92 -44.67 -10.93
CA SER A 27 -1.82 -45.63 -11.14
C SER A 27 -1.64 -46.06 -12.60
N THR A 28 -2.71 -46.01 -13.41
CA THR A 28 -2.68 -46.40 -14.83
C THR A 28 -2.17 -45.26 -15.72
N ILE A 29 -2.52 -44.01 -15.40
CA ILE A 29 -2.07 -42.82 -16.14
C ILE A 29 -0.60 -42.50 -15.81
N VAL A 30 -0.17 -42.71 -14.56
CA VAL A 30 1.22 -42.51 -14.12
C VAL A 30 2.20 -43.52 -14.71
N SER A 31 1.73 -44.69 -15.18
CA SER A 31 2.58 -45.60 -15.96
C SER A 31 2.77 -45.17 -17.42
N ASP A 32 1.88 -44.32 -17.95
CA ASP A 32 1.86 -43.94 -19.37
C ASP A 32 2.50 -42.56 -19.64
N SER A 33 2.54 -41.62 -18.67
CA SER A 33 3.17 -40.30 -18.84
C SER A 33 4.40 -40.11 -17.93
N THR A 34 5.61 -40.06 -18.50
CA THR A 34 6.86 -40.03 -17.72
C THR A 34 7.45 -38.66 -17.41
N ASP A 35 6.92 -37.53 -17.91
CA ASP A 35 7.54 -36.22 -17.62
C ASP A 35 6.60 -35.15 -17.01
N ASP A 36 5.31 -35.10 -17.35
CA ASP A 36 4.43 -34.01 -16.87
C ASP A 36 3.36 -34.48 -15.86
N HIS A 37 3.68 -34.41 -14.57
CA HIS A 37 2.75 -34.77 -13.48
C HIS A 37 1.51 -33.85 -13.40
N GLN A 38 1.57 -32.64 -13.96
CA GLN A 38 0.46 -31.69 -14.00
C GLN A 38 -0.60 -32.11 -15.03
N SER A 39 -0.17 -32.52 -16.22
CA SER A 39 -1.03 -32.99 -17.31
C SER A 39 -1.80 -34.26 -16.92
N ALA A 40 -1.16 -35.16 -16.17
CA ALA A 40 -1.81 -36.36 -15.64
C ALA A 40 -2.95 -36.04 -14.66
N ILE A 41 -2.83 -34.98 -13.85
CA ILE A 41 -3.90 -34.55 -12.92
C ILE A 41 -5.02 -33.84 -13.69
N GLU A 42 -4.69 -33.04 -14.69
CA GLU A 42 -5.69 -32.39 -15.56
C GLU A 42 -6.52 -33.41 -16.33
N GLU A 43 -5.90 -34.47 -16.85
CA GLU A 43 -6.60 -35.56 -17.55
C GLU A 43 -7.58 -36.30 -16.62
N VAL A 44 -7.20 -36.49 -15.35
CA VAL A 44 -8.07 -37.07 -14.33
C VAL A 44 -9.26 -36.16 -13.98
N ILE A 45 -9.05 -34.84 -13.93
CA ILE A 45 -10.13 -33.88 -13.71
C ILE A 45 -11.06 -33.82 -14.94
N ALA A 46 -10.49 -33.85 -16.16
CA ALA A 46 -11.22 -33.80 -17.42
C ALA A 46 -12.05 -35.07 -17.69
N ALA A 47 -11.60 -36.22 -17.19
CA ALA A 47 -12.32 -37.49 -17.31
C ALA A 47 -13.69 -37.51 -16.60
N GLY A 48 -13.98 -36.52 -15.74
CA GLY A 48 -15.31 -36.19 -15.24
C GLY A 48 -16.09 -37.35 -14.62
N ASP A 49 -15.91 -37.60 -13.32
CA ASP A 49 -16.72 -38.53 -12.50
C ASP A 49 -16.38 -38.39 -11.00
N LEU A 50 -16.09 -37.17 -10.53
CA LEU A 50 -15.49 -36.91 -9.22
C LEU A 50 -16.40 -36.03 -8.35
N PRO A 51 -16.56 -36.32 -7.04
CA PRO A 51 -17.22 -35.40 -6.12
C PRO A 51 -16.40 -34.10 -5.95
N LEU A 52 -17.09 -32.98 -5.70
CA LEU A 52 -16.47 -31.64 -5.60
C LEU A 52 -15.28 -31.59 -4.64
N SER A 53 -15.35 -32.28 -3.50
CA SER A 53 -14.28 -32.32 -2.50
C SER A 53 -12.98 -32.93 -3.03
N ILE A 54 -13.07 -33.94 -3.89
CA ILE A 54 -11.90 -34.57 -4.50
C ILE A 54 -11.33 -33.67 -5.62
N VAL A 55 -12.20 -32.96 -6.34
CA VAL A 55 -11.78 -31.98 -7.34
C VAL A 55 -11.01 -30.84 -6.67
N GLU A 56 -11.49 -30.30 -5.56
CA GLU A 56 -10.81 -29.27 -4.76
C GLU A 56 -9.44 -29.76 -4.26
N LEU A 57 -9.37 -31.00 -3.76
CA LEU A 57 -8.11 -31.62 -3.32
C LEU A 57 -7.12 -31.81 -4.47
N LEU A 58 -7.59 -32.27 -5.63
CA LEU A 58 -6.75 -32.45 -6.82
C LEU A 58 -6.26 -31.10 -7.38
N GLN A 59 -7.12 -30.07 -7.37
CA GLN A 59 -6.73 -28.70 -7.71
C GLN A 59 -5.68 -28.15 -6.75
N PHE A 60 -5.84 -28.40 -5.43
CA PHE A 60 -4.84 -28.03 -4.44
C PHE A 60 -3.49 -28.73 -4.68
N ILE A 61 -3.49 -30.04 -4.94
CA ILE A 61 -2.28 -30.80 -5.23
C ILE A 61 -1.62 -30.31 -6.53
N LYS A 62 -2.42 -29.99 -7.55
CA LYS A 62 -1.92 -29.40 -8.80
C LYS A 62 -1.20 -28.07 -8.53
N SER A 63 -1.81 -27.18 -7.75
CA SER A 63 -1.17 -25.91 -7.37
C SER A 63 0.13 -26.14 -6.59
N LEU A 64 0.14 -27.12 -5.68
CA LEU A 64 1.32 -27.47 -4.89
C LEU A 64 2.46 -28.03 -5.75
N ILE A 65 2.14 -28.86 -6.75
CA ILE A 65 3.11 -29.38 -7.73
C ILE A 65 3.68 -28.26 -8.60
N ARG A 66 2.83 -27.31 -9.03
CA ARG A 66 3.26 -26.11 -9.78
C ARG A 66 4.30 -25.29 -9.01
N TYR A 67 4.13 -25.15 -7.70
CA TYR A 67 5.08 -24.41 -6.86
C TYR A 67 6.41 -25.16 -6.65
N SER A 68 6.37 -26.49 -6.73
CA SER A 68 7.51 -27.36 -6.44
C SER A 68 8.33 -27.78 -7.67
N ASN A 69 8.06 -27.23 -8.87
CA ASN A 69 8.70 -27.66 -10.12
C ASN A 69 8.70 -29.19 -10.29
N ASP A 70 7.58 -29.84 -9.99
CA ASP A 70 7.39 -31.30 -10.08
C ASP A 70 8.24 -32.16 -9.12
N ASP A 71 8.88 -31.56 -8.10
CA ASP A 71 9.57 -32.30 -7.02
C ASP A 71 8.57 -33.08 -6.13
N THR A 72 8.25 -34.29 -6.56
CA THR A 72 7.24 -35.12 -5.87
C THR A 72 7.62 -35.53 -4.44
N THR A 73 8.89 -35.43 -4.05
CA THR A 73 9.40 -35.71 -2.70
C THR A 73 9.09 -34.58 -1.72
N LEU A 74 9.28 -33.32 -2.14
CA LEU A 74 8.95 -32.12 -1.37
C LEU A 74 7.43 -32.04 -1.19
N CYS A 75 6.68 -32.26 -2.26
CA CYS A 75 5.22 -32.26 -2.22
C CYS A 75 4.66 -33.30 -1.24
N GLY A 76 5.15 -34.54 -1.32
CA GLY A 76 4.74 -35.61 -0.42
C GLY A 76 5.10 -35.32 1.04
N TRP A 77 6.26 -34.70 1.29
CA TRP A 77 6.64 -34.27 2.64
C TRP A 77 5.71 -33.19 3.18
N LEU A 78 5.43 -32.12 2.42
CA LEU A 78 4.52 -31.04 2.84
C LEU A 78 3.10 -31.55 3.12
N LEU A 79 2.58 -32.43 2.26
CA LEU A 79 1.25 -33.01 2.43
C LEU A 79 1.16 -33.88 3.70
N ASN A 80 2.19 -34.68 3.99
CA ASN A 80 2.25 -35.45 5.24
C ASN A 80 2.32 -34.55 6.49
N GLN A 81 2.74 -33.28 6.37
CA GLN A 81 2.69 -32.33 7.48
C GLN A 81 1.31 -31.70 7.68
N LEU A 82 0.48 -31.67 6.63
CA LEU A 82 -0.85 -31.09 6.58
C LEU A 82 -1.95 -32.12 6.94
N ASN A 83 -1.68 -33.06 7.85
CA ASN A 83 -2.61 -34.16 8.20
C ASN A 83 -4.07 -33.73 8.53
N GLU A 84 -4.32 -32.44 8.76
CA GLU A 84 -5.63 -31.80 8.91
C GLU A 84 -5.97 -30.99 7.64
N ASP A 85 -7.09 -31.31 7.00
CA ASP A 85 -7.73 -30.67 5.83
C ASP A 85 -6.78 -29.91 4.85
N PRO A 86 -6.51 -30.44 3.65
CA PRO A 86 -5.62 -29.81 2.68
C PRO A 86 -6.23 -28.53 2.09
N SER A 87 -5.96 -27.40 2.73
CA SER A 87 -6.36 -26.06 2.28
C SER A 87 -5.14 -25.16 2.05
N ILE A 88 -5.26 -24.21 1.12
CA ILE A 88 -4.22 -23.20 0.83
C ILE A 88 -3.89 -22.40 2.10
N TYR A 89 -4.91 -22.10 2.91
CA TYR A 89 -4.76 -21.43 4.19
C TYR A 89 -3.90 -22.22 5.20
N ASN A 90 -4.16 -23.53 5.34
CA ASN A 90 -3.38 -24.37 6.25
C ASN A 90 -1.92 -24.51 5.78
N LEU A 91 -1.71 -24.63 4.47
CA LEU A 91 -0.36 -24.59 3.88
C LEU A 91 0.34 -23.25 4.17
N ALA A 92 -0.34 -22.11 4.00
CA ALA A 92 0.21 -20.80 4.33
C ALA A 92 0.58 -20.71 5.83
N SER A 93 -0.26 -21.26 6.72
CA SER A 93 0.01 -21.28 8.16
C SER A 93 1.19 -22.16 8.58
N LEU A 94 1.47 -23.20 7.79
CA LEU A 94 2.65 -24.05 7.99
C LEU A 94 3.92 -23.30 7.54
N LEU A 95 3.87 -22.63 6.39
CA LEU A 95 5.03 -21.98 5.77
C LEU A 95 5.40 -20.65 6.42
N PHE A 96 4.44 -19.92 6.97
CA PHE A 96 4.63 -18.61 7.57
C PHE A 96 4.03 -18.55 8.97
N PRO A 97 4.76 -18.06 9.98
CA PRO A 97 6.08 -17.39 9.94
C PRO A 97 7.31 -18.33 9.79
N LYS A 98 8.41 -17.83 9.19
CA LYS A 98 9.75 -18.45 9.06
C LYS A 98 10.20 -19.10 10.37
N ALA A 99 10.07 -18.39 11.49
CA ALA A 99 10.47 -18.88 12.79
C ALA A 99 9.69 -20.14 13.24
N GLN A 100 8.37 -20.17 13.02
CA GLN A 100 7.54 -21.33 13.37
C GLN A 100 7.83 -22.51 12.44
N PHE A 101 8.04 -22.22 11.16
CA PHE A 101 8.40 -23.21 10.16
C PHE A 101 9.76 -23.87 10.44
N GLU A 102 10.79 -23.09 10.80
CA GLU A 102 12.12 -23.61 11.15
C GLU A 102 12.11 -24.47 12.42
N ILE A 103 11.34 -24.06 13.44
CA ILE A 103 11.14 -24.87 14.66
C ILE A 103 10.45 -26.19 14.30
N GLY A 104 9.42 -26.13 13.46
CA GLY A 104 8.74 -27.33 12.94
C GLY A 104 9.68 -28.22 12.13
N LEU A 105 10.57 -27.66 11.33
CA LEU A 105 11.55 -28.40 10.53
C LEU A 105 12.56 -29.14 11.42
N ARG A 106 13.06 -28.49 12.48
CA ARG A 106 14.01 -29.09 13.43
C ARG A 106 13.37 -30.21 14.25
N ALA A 107 12.10 -30.09 14.60
CA ALA A 107 11.38 -31.09 15.38
C ALA A 107 11.00 -32.36 14.59
N ARG A 108 10.88 -32.28 13.26
CA ARG A 108 10.17 -33.31 12.45
C ARG A 108 11.04 -34.11 11.48
N GLN A 109 12.38 -34.04 11.59
CA GLN A 109 13.38 -34.74 10.76
C GLN A 109 13.13 -34.61 9.23
N ARG A 110 13.92 -33.74 8.61
CA ARG A 110 13.93 -33.50 7.16
C ARG A 110 14.50 -34.71 6.39
N PRO A 111 13.87 -35.17 5.30
CA PRO A 111 14.51 -36.09 4.35
C PRO A 111 15.79 -35.45 3.76
N SER A 112 16.89 -36.20 3.72
CA SER A 112 18.20 -35.73 3.24
C SER A 112 18.23 -35.28 1.77
N THR A 113 17.18 -35.59 1.01
CA THR A 113 17.01 -35.22 -0.41
C THR A 113 16.49 -33.81 -0.64
N ILE A 114 15.95 -33.13 0.38
CA ILE A 114 15.42 -31.76 0.22
C ILE A 114 16.53 -30.77 0.57
N THR A 115 16.83 -29.79 -0.28
CA THR A 115 17.81 -28.70 -0.01
C THR A 115 17.13 -27.44 0.53
N ILE A 116 17.81 -26.64 1.38
CA ILE A 116 17.19 -25.43 1.99
C ILE A 116 16.76 -24.45 0.89
N GLU A 117 17.56 -24.34 -0.16
CA GLU A 117 17.31 -23.52 -1.34
C GLU A 117 16.00 -23.89 -2.05
N SER A 118 15.73 -25.18 -2.30
CA SER A 118 14.49 -25.60 -2.97
C SER A 118 13.23 -25.26 -2.15
N LEU A 119 13.38 -25.18 -0.83
CA LEU A 119 12.30 -24.81 0.07
C LEU A 119 12.08 -23.29 0.13
N GLU A 120 13.14 -22.50 0.06
CA GLU A 120 13.06 -21.05 -0.06
C GLU A 120 12.46 -20.65 -1.42
N ASP A 121 12.85 -21.33 -2.50
CA ASP A 121 12.26 -21.17 -3.84
C ASP A 121 10.77 -21.53 -3.87
N PHE A 122 10.38 -22.62 -3.20
CA PHE A 122 8.97 -22.96 -3.06
C PHE A 122 8.19 -21.86 -2.34
N ARG A 123 8.76 -21.30 -1.28
CA ARG A 123 8.12 -20.24 -0.49
C ARG A 123 7.98 -18.93 -1.26
N SER A 124 9.01 -18.53 -2.01
CA SER A 124 8.95 -17.32 -2.84
C SER A 124 7.90 -17.46 -3.94
N LYS A 125 7.84 -18.63 -4.61
CA LYS A 125 6.80 -18.91 -5.62
C LYS A 125 5.40 -18.98 -5.03
N PHE A 126 5.23 -19.60 -3.86
CA PHE A 126 3.95 -19.64 -3.17
C PHE A 126 3.48 -18.23 -2.84
N TYR A 127 4.37 -17.39 -2.29
CA TYR A 127 4.06 -16.01 -1.96
C TYR A 127 3.69 -15.17 -3.19
N ASN A 128 4.41 -15.31 -4.32
CA ASN A 128 4.10 -14.57 -5.55
C ASN A 128 2.71 -14.86 -6.11
N ASN A 129 2.16 -16.06 -5.89
CA ASN A 129 0.83 -16.43 -6.36
C ASN A 129 -0.26 -16.18 -5.31
N GLU A 130 -0.02 -16.51 -4.04
CA GLU A 130 -1.02 -16.53 -2.96
C GLU A 130 -0.70 -15.53 -1.83
N SER A 131 -0.27 -14.33 -2.21
CA SER A 131 0.19 -13.28 -1.27
C SER A 131 -0.90 -12.83 -0.26
N LEU A 132 -2.19 -12.87 -0.66
CA LEU A 132 -3.31 -12.48 0.21
C LEU A 132 -3.59 -13.48 1.33
N GLU A 133 -3.47 -14.78 1.06
CA GLU A 133 -3.66 -15.83 2.08
C GLU A 133 -2.59 -15.74 3.16
N VAL A 134 -1.35 -15.45 2.77
CA VAL A 134 -0.24 -15.21 3.71
C VAL A 134 -0.55 -14.03 4.64
N ILE A 135 -1.15 -12.94 4.13
CA ILE A 135 -1.57 -11.80 4.97
C ILE A 135 -2.63 -12.23 5.99
N ILE A 136 -3.62 -13.05 5.60
CA ILE A 136 -4.66 -13.51 6.54
C ILE A 136 -4.01 -14.29 7.69
N VAL A 137 -3.01 -15.13 7.40
CA VAL A 137 -2.24 -15.85 8.42
C VAL A 137 -1.46 -14.87 9.32
N LEU A 138 -0.77 -13.89 8.76
CA LEU A 138 -0.01 -12.89 9.52
C LEU A 138 -0.90 -11.99 10.40
N LEU A 139 -2.08 -11.62 9.90
CA LEU A 139 -3.10 -10.89 10.67
C LEU A 139 -3.61 -11.74 11.84
N LYS A 140 -3.81 -13.05 11.65
CA LYS A 140 -4.21 -13.97 12.72
C LYS A 140 -3.08 -14.17 13.74
N ALA A 141 -1.84 -14.21 13.29
CA ALA A 141 -0.66 -14.29 14.16
C ALA A 141 -0.44 -13.01 14.99
N GLY A 142 -1.20 -11.93 14.74
CA GLY A 142 -1.16 -10.69 15.52
C GLY A 142 0.15 -9.93 15.39
N LYS A 143 0.82 -10.02 14.22
CA LYS A 143 2.10 -9.35 13.98
C LYS A 143 1.99 -7.87 13.61
N PHE A 144 0.81 -7.43 13.19
CA PHE A 144 0.52 -6.04 12.82
C PHE A 144 0.17 -5.19 14.03
N SER A 145 0.52 -3.90 14.00
CA SER A 145 0.26 -2.93 15.07
C SER A 145 -1.14 -2.33 14.98
N VAL A 146 -2.14 -3.16 14.63
CA VAL A 146 -3.52 -2.76 14.38
C VAL A 146 -4.42 -3.15 15.57
N SER A 147 -5.45 -2.34 15.84
CA SER A 147 -6.52 -2.69 16.79
C SER A 147 -7.09 -4.09 16.50
N LYS A 148 -7.25 -4.91 17.54
CA LYS A 148 -7.73 -6.29 17.41
C LYS A 148 -9.06 -6.40 16.66
N ALA A 149 -9.96 -5.43 16.83
CA ALA A 149 -11.23 -5.37 16.13
C ALA A 149 -11.04 -5.17 14.62
N CYS A 150 -10.22 -4.19 14.23
CA CYS A 150 -9.91 -3.92 12.82
C CYS A 150 -9.19 -5.09 12.14
N ALA A 151 -8.31 -5.79 12.85
CA ALA A 151 -7.63 -6.97 12.32
C ALA A 151 -8.60 -8.14 12.03
N VAL A 152 -9.58 -8.39 12.91
CA VAL A 152 -10.61 -9.40 12.69
C VAL A 152 -11.52 -9.04 11.52
N THR A 153 -11.92 -7.76 11.44
CA THR A 153 -12.71 -7.24 10.31
C THR A 153 -11.92 -7.38 9.01
N ALA A 154 -10.64 -7.02 9.00
CA ALA A 154 -9.78 -7.12 7.82
C ALA A 154 -9.61 -8.56 7.33
N GLN A 155 -9.41 -9.52 8.24
CA GLN A 155 -9.35 -10.95 7.90
C GLN A 155 -10.63 -11.43 7.20
N LYS A 156 -11.79 -11.01 7.70
CA LYS A 156 -13.09 -11.39 7.10
C LYS A 156 -13.29 -10.73 5.74
N ILE A 157 -12.91 -9.46 5.58
CA ILE A 157 -12.91 -8.79 4.28
C ILE A 157 -12.07 -9.59 3.27
N LEU A 158 -10.83 -9.95 3.62
CA LEU A 158 -9.95 -10.71 2.75
C LEU A 158 -10.51 -12.09 2.39
N ARG A 159 -11.12 -12.81 3.34
CA ARG A 159 -11.78 -14.10 3.06
C ARG A 159 -12.99 -13.97 2.12
N VAL A 160 -13.79 -12.92 2.30
CA VAL A 160 -14.93 -12.64 1.39
C VAL A 160 -14.42 -12.31 -0.01
N MET A 161 -13.32 -11.56 -0.11
CA MET A 161 -12.68 -11.27 -1.39
C MET A 161 -12.18 -12.53 -2.10
N LEU A 162 -11.53 -13.44 -1.37
CA LEU A 162 -10.98 -14.68 -1.96
C LEU A 162 -12.11 -15.65 -2.39
N SER A 163 -13.12 -15.83 -1.54
CA SER A 163 -14.24 -16.74 -1.85
C SER A 163 -15.13 -16.27 -3.00
N LYS A 164 -15.24 -14.95 -3.23
CA LYS A 164 -16.12 -14.39 -4.27
C LYS A 164 -15.36 -13.71 -5.42
N SER A 165 -14.03 -13.76 -5.41
CA SER A 165 -13.14 -13.07 -6.35
C SER A 165 -13.54 -11.60 -6.56
N LEU A 166 -13.80 -10.88 -5.47
CA LEU A 166 -14.32 -9.51 -5.49
C LEU A 166 -13.22 -8.47 -5.29
N ASP A 167 -13.31 -7.34 -6.00
CA ASP A 167 -12.40 -6.21 -5.84
C ASP A 167 -12.68 -5.42 -4.55
N LEU A 168 -11.63 -4.74 -4.04
CA LEU A 168 -11.68 -3.90 -2.82
C LEU A 168 -12.68 -2.74 -2.92
N GLU A 169 -13.01 -2.31 -4.14
CA GLU A 169 -13.86 -1.14 -4.41
C GLU A 169 -15.27 -1.54 -4.87
N ALA A 170 -15.57 -2.84 -4.84
CA ALA A 170 -16.90 -3.32 -5.18
C ALA A 170 -17.95 -2.76 -4.19
N PRO A 171 -19.03 -2.13 -4.67
CA PRO A 171 -20.04 -1.51 -3.80
C PRO A 171 -20.77 -2.53 -2.91
N ASN A 172 -20.78 -3.81 -3.31
CA ASN A 172 -21.43 -4.89 -2.57
C ASN A 172 -20.57 -5.44 -1.42
N LEU A 173 -19.29 -5.05 -1.31
CA LEU A 173 -18.36 -5.59 -0.33
C LEU A 173 -18.85 -5.34 1.11
N HIS A 174 -19.32 -4.13 1.41
CA HIS A 174 -19.82 -3.78 2.74
C HIS A 174 -21.00 -4.66 3.17
N ASN A 175 -21.95 -4.91 2.26
CA ASN A 175 -23.15 -5.72 2.52
C ASN A 175 -22.82 -7.20 2.70
N LEU A 176 -21.86 -7.71 1.92
CA LEU A 176 -21.42 -9.10 2.03
C LEU A 176 -20.61 -9.34 3.31
N VAL A 177 -19.77 -8.38 3.69
CA VAL A 177 -18.96 -8.47 4.91
C VAL A 177 -19.83 -8.30 6.15
N SER A 178 -20.80 -7.38 6.15
CA SER A 178 -21.77 -7.25 7.26
C SER A 178 -22.60 -8.53 7.43
N ALA A 179 -23.09 -9.14 6.36
CA ALA A 179 -23.80 -10.42 6.42
C ALA A 179 -22.92 -11.55 7.01
N GLU A 180 -21.64 -11.62 6.67
CA GLU A 180 -20.69 -12.60 7.26
C GLU A 180 -20.28 -12.26 8.70
N MET A 181 -20.34 -10.98 9.09
CA MET A 181 -20.09 -10.54 10.48
C MET A 181 -21.27 -10.88 11.39
N GLU A 182 -22.50 -10.69 10.91
CA GLU A 182 -23.75 -11.01 11.62
C GLU A 182 -23.88 -12.51 11.90
N LYS A 183 -23.52 -13.37 10.94
CA LYS A 183 -23.46 -14.83 11.14
C LYS A 183 -22.55 -15.25 12.29
N ASN A 184 -21.54 -14.44 12.60
CA ASN A 184 -20.57 -14.68 13.65
C ASN A 184 -20.85 -13.88 14.95
N GLY A 185 -21.98 -13.18 15.02
CA GLY A 185 -22.40 -12.43 16.21
C GLY A 185 -21.67 -11.10 16.46
N PHE A 186 -21.01 -10.52 15.44
CA PHE A 186 -20.31 -9.23 15.56
C PHE A 186 -21.08 -8.12 14.84
N THR A 187 -21.33 -7.00 15.52
CA THR A 187 -21.88 -5.79 14.90
C THR A 187 -20.74 -4.95 14.33
N LEU A 188 -20.76 -4.71 13.01
CA LEU A 188 -19.74 -3.93 12.31
C LEU A 188 -20.06 -2.42 12.44
N LEU A 189 -19.16 -1.64 13.04
CA LEU A 189 -19.24 -0.18 12.94
C LEU A 189 -18.71 0.28 11.58
N ALA A 190 -19.44 1.19 10.92
CA ALA A 190 -19.04 1.74 9.61
C ALA A 190 -17.64 2.40 9.64
N SER A 191 -17.26 3.01 10.78
CA SER A 191 -15.93 3.60 10.99
C SER A 191 -14.82 2.55 11.09
N GLU A 192 -15.09 1.38 11.66
CA GLU A 192 -14.12 0.29 11.76
C GLU A 192 -13.91 -0.39 10.40
N PHE A 193 -14.98 -0.46 9.59
CA PHE A 193 -14.90 -0.99 8.23
C PHE A 193 -14.05 -0.10 7.32
N SER A 194 -14.29 1.22 7.32
CA SER A 194 -13.48 2.13 6.51
C SER A 194 -12.02 2.14 6.92
N ALA A 195 -11.72 2.11 8.23
CA ALA A 195 -10.36 1.97 8.75
C ALA A 195 -9.72 0.63 8.34
N ALA A 196 -10.46 -0.49 8.40
CA ALA A 196 -9.96 -1.78 7.94
C ALA A 196 -9.67 -1.77 6.42
N LEU A 197 -10.50 -1.10 5.61
CA LEU A 197 -10.26 -0.97 4.18
C LEU A 197 -9.00 -0.15 3.87
N THR A 198 -8.78 0.97 4.55
CA THR A 198 -7.55 1.76 4.36
C THR A 198 -6.30 0.93 4.69
N ILE A 199 -6.37 0.13 5.76
CA ILE A 199 -5.28 -0.76 6.17
C ILE A 199 -5.06 -1.88 5.14
N ILE A 200 -6.11 -2.49 4.61
CA ILE A 200 -5.95 -3.52 3.57
C ILE A 200 -5.34 -2.91 2.30
N LYS A 201 -5.78 -1.71 1.90
CA LYS A 201 -5.22 -1.00 0.75
C LYS A 201 -3.73 -0.72 0.95
N SER A 202 -3.32 -0.24 2.13
CA SER A 202 -1.90 -0.01 2.43
C SER A 202 -1.10 -1.31 2.44
N ILE A 203 -1.61 -2.37 3.09
CA ILE A 203 -0.93 -3.68 3.13
C ILE A 203 -0.77 -4.25 1.72
N LYS A 204 -1.80 -4.21 0.87
CA LYS A 204 -1.73 -4.69 -0.52
C LYS A 204 -0.71 -3.89 -1.34
N ALA A 205 -0.60 -2.58 -1.12
CA ALA A 205 0.41 -1.76 -1.78
C ALA A 205 1.83 -2.15 -1.35
N LEU A 206 2.06 -2.38 -0.05
CA LEU A 206 3.36 -2.81 0.48
C LEU A 206 3.72 -4.24 0.08
N LEU A 207 2.74 -5.12 -0.06
CA LEU A 207 2.93 -6.51 -0.48
C LEU A 207 3.55 -6.63 -1.88
N ARG A 208 3.19 -5.71 -2.79
CA ARG A 208 3.78 -5.64 -4.14
C ARG A 208 5.26 -5.29 -4.12
N LEU A 209 5.71 -4.64 -3.05
CA LEU A 209 7.05 -4.12 -2.90
C LEU A 209 8.01 -5.15 -2.28
N VAL A 210 7.48 -5.94 -1.37
CA VAL A 210 8.24 -6.77 -0.46
C VAL A 210 8.35 -8.20 -0.99
N GLU A 211 9.56 -8.75 -0.98
CA GLU A 211 9.87 -10.14 -1.37
C GLU A 211 9.53 -11.14 -0.24
N ASP A 212 9.74 -10.72 1.01
CA ASP A 212 9.49 -11.52 2.21
C ASP A 212 8.29 -10.99 3.03
N PRO A 213 7.18 -11.73 3.19
CA PRO A 213 5.95 -11.21 3.80
C PRO A 213 6.09 -10.76 5.27
N GLU A 214 7.14 -11.18 5.96
CA GLU A 214 7.43 -10.79 7.35
C GLU A 214 7.94 -9.35 7.48
N ASP A 215 8.45 -8.77 6.40
CA ASP A 215 8.94 -7.39 6.38
C ASP A 215 7.77 -6.38 6.31
N VAL A 216 6.60 -6.78 5.83
CA VAL A 216 5.40 -5.94 5.75
C VAL A 216 4.93 -5.42 7.12
N PRO A 217 4.75 -6.25 8.17
CA PRO A 217 4.39 -5.75 9.50
C PRO A 217 5.48 -4.87 10.13
N LEU A 218 6.75 -5.03 9.74
CA LEU A 218 7.83 -4.14 10.20
C LEU A 218 7.70 -2.75 9.58
N LEU A 219 7.38 -2.67 8.29
CA LEU A 219 7.09 -1.41 7.60
C LEU A 219 5.87 -0.70 8.18
N GLU A 220 4.82 -1.46 8.49
CA GLU A 220 3.59 -0.92 9.08
C GLU A 220 3.84 -0.35 10.49
N ARG A 221 4.65 -1.01 11.32
CA ARG A 221 5.02 -0.52 12.66
C ARG A 221 5.75 0.82 12.62
N GLU A 222 6.54 1.04 11.57
CA GLU A 222 7.29 2.29 11.37
C GLU A 222 6.45 3.37 10.65
N ASN A 223 5.13 3.13 10.49
CA ASN A 223 4.13 4.02 9.88
C ASN A 223 4.31 4.28 8.37
N TYR A 224 4.87 3.31 7.63
CA TYR A 224 4.84 3.36 6.17
C TYR A 224 3.51 2.80 5.67
N HIS A 225 2.73 3.63 4.95
CA HIS A 225 1.40 3.26 4.47
C HIS A 225 1.28 3.25 2.94
N SER A 226 2.18 3.94 2.24
CA SER A 226 2.21 3.99 0.78
C SER A 226 3.63 3.78 0.23
N VAL A 227 3.70 3.42 -1.05
CA VAL A 227 4.97 3.29 -1.78
C VAL A 227 5.70 4.64 -1.85
N ARG A 228 4.94 5.74 -1.96
CA ARG A 228 5.49 7.11 -2.01
C ARG A 228 6.17 7.51 -0.70
N ASP A 229 5.64 7.08 0.44
CA ASP A 229 6.25 7.39 1.74
C ASP A 229 7.66 6.78 1.87
N ILE A 230 7.88 5.62 1.23
CA ILE A 230 9.17 4.94 1.19
C ILE A 230 10.11 5.61 0.20
N SER A 231 9.64 5.93 -1.03
CA SER A 231 10.49 6.56 -2.07
C SER A 231 10.95 7.96 -1.70
N LEU A 232 10.15 8.71 -0.94
CA LEU A 232 10.49 10.06 -0.47
C LEU A 232 11.63 10.07 0.57
N LYS A 233 11.92 8.94 1.21
CA LYS A 233 13.01 8.84 2.20
C LYS A 233 14.33 8.53 1.52
N ASN A 234 15.41 9.11 2.03
CA ASN A 234 16.75 8.78 1.57
C ASN A 234 17.05 7.31 1.89
N LYS A 235 17.63 6.59 0.92
CA LYS A 235 18.01 5.19 1.01
C LYS A 235 18.82 4.85 2.26
N VAL A 236 19.74 5.73 2.68
CA VAL A 236 20.59 5.53 3.87
C VAL A 236 19.78 5.70 5.16
N GLU A 237 18.92 6.71 5.23
CA GLU A 237 18.07 6.92 6.41
C GLU A 237 17.07 5.77 6.56
N PHE A 238 16.43 5.39 5.46
CA PHE A 238 15.51 4.26 5.41
C PHE A 238 16.20 2.96 5.82
N SER A 239 17.40 2.68 5.29
CA SER A 239 18.13 1.46 5.64
C SER A 239 18.46 1.38 7.12
N THR A 240 18.95 2.48 7.72
CA THR A 240 19.26 2.51 9.15
C THR A 240 18.01 2.35 10.02
N GLN A 241 16.86 2.90 9.62
CA GLN A 241 15.60 2.74 10.36
C GLN A 241 15.08 1.30 10.30
N MET A 242 15.09 0.68 9.11
CA MET A 242 14.60 -0.68 8.94
C MET A 242 15.55 -1.74 9.54
N GLN A 243 16.86 -1.50 9.51
CA GLN A 243 17.83 -2.34 10.22
C GLN A 243 17.58 -2.33 11.74
N ARG A 244 17.26 -1.15 12.32
CA ARG A 244 16.84 -1.06 13.74
C ARG A 244 15.55 -1.82 14.01
N ALA A 245 14.63 -1.84 13.03
CA ALA A 245 13.38 -2.57 13.13
C ALA A 245 13.55 -4.10 13.05
N GLY A 246 14.69 -4.58 12.54
CA GLY A 246 15.06 -6.00 12.44
C GLY A 246 15.02 -6.58 11.01
N MET A 247 14.87 -5.74 9.97
CA MET A 247 14.91 -6.19 8.57
C MET A 247 16.34 -6.49 8.13
N LYS A 248 16.49 -7.46 7.22
CA LYS A 248 17.77 -7.74 6.56
C LYS A 248 18.18 -6.53 5.70
N GLU A 249 19.47 -6.19 5.70
CA GLU A 249 19.99 -5.07 4.91
C GLU A 249 19.71 -5.24 3.41
N GLU A 250 19.95 -6.43 2.87
CA GLU A 250 19.69 -6.73 1.45
C GLU A 250 18.22 -6.53 1.07
N ASN A 251 17.28 -7.11 1.83
CA ASN A 251 15.85 -6.94 1.60
C ASN A 251 15.44 -5.47 1.67
N THR A 252 16.02 -4.73 2.62
CA THR A 252 15.72 -3.31 2.81
C THR A 252 16.12 -2.48 1.59
N LEU A 253 17.32 -2.73 1.03
CA LEU A 253 17.79 -2.05 -0.17
C LEU A 253 16.91 -2.40 -1.38
N LYS A 254 16.53 -3.69 -1.54
CA LYS A 254 15.63 -4.13 -2.62
C LYS A 254 14.25 -3.49 -2.52
N VAL A 255 13.70 -3.39 -1.32
CA VAL A 255 12.40 -2.75 -1.05
C VAL A 255 12.44 -1.28 -1.42
N HIS A 256 13.50 -0.55 -1.04
CA HIS A 256 13.65 0.86 -1.42
C HIS A 256 13.80 1.03 -2.94
N ASP A 257 14.66 0.25 -3.59
CA ASP A 257 14.86 0.29 -5.04
C ASP A 257 13.58 -0.06 -5.81
N CYS A 258 12.79 -1.01 -5.29
CA CYS A 258 11.49 -1.36 -5.87
C CYS A 258 10.48 -0.22 -5.70
N ALA A 259 10.57 0.54 -4.61
CA ALA A 259 9.64 1.62 -4.32
C ALA A 259 9.91 2.79 -5.25
N GLU A 260 11.18 3.15 -5.42
CA GLU A 260 11.61 4.13 -6.41
C GLU A 260 11.16 3.73 -7.82
N ARG A 261 11.33 2.47 -8.22
CA ARG A 261 10.87 2.01 -9.55
C ARG A 261 9.35 2.17 -9.73
N VAL A 262 8.57 1.71 -8.75
CA VAL A 262 7.09 1.79 -8.83
C VAL A 262 6.65 3.25 -8.84
N ASP A 263 7.31 4.11 -8.06
CA ASP A 263 7.00 5.53 -7.98
C ASP A 263 7.32 6.27 -9.29
N CYS A 264 8.51 6.04 -9.86
CA CYS A 264 8.89 6.53 -11.18
C CYS A 264 7.92 6.05 -12.27
N TRP A 265 7.46 4.80 -12.19
CA TRP A 265 6.46 4.27 -13.12
C TRP A 265 5.10 4.96 -12.97
N ASN A 266 4.67 5.21 -11.74
CA ASN A 266 3.43 5.94 -11.49
C ASN A 266 3.53 7.36 -12.05
N GLU A 267 4.63 8.08 -11.80
CA GLU A 267 4.88 9.41 -12.36
C GLU A 267 4.90 9.40 -13.89
N HIS A 268 5.60 8.45 -14.50
CA HIS A 268 5.65 8.33 -15.95
C HIS A 268 4.28 8.05 -16.55
N LEU A 269 3.50 7.14 -15.94
CA LEU A 269 2.13 6.87 -16.34
C LEU A 269 1.28 8.14 -16.26
N TRP A 270 1.40 8.92 -15.18
CA TRP A 270 0.70 10.19 -15.05
C TRP A 270 1.06 11.17 -16.17
N LEU A 271 2.35 11.34 -16.45
CA LEU A 271 2.83 12.22 -17.51
C LEU A 271 2.31 11.79 -18.88
N ALA A 272 2.40 10.50 -19.20
CA ALA A 272 1.90 9.95 -20.47
C ALA A 272 0.39 10.14 -20.63
N LEU A 273 -0.39 9.95 -19.56
CA LEU A 273 -1.84 10.18 -19.56
C LEU A 273 -2.20 11.66 -19.76
N MET A 274 -1.46 12.57 -19.13
CA MET A 274 -1.67 14.01 -19.30
C MET A 274 -1.27 14.49 -20.69
N GLU A 275 -0.20 13.94 -21.26
CA GLU A 275 0.25 14.27 -22.62
C GLU A 275 -0.74 13.78 -23.67
N HIS A 276 -1.20 12.52 -23.60
CA HIS A 276 -2.20 12.00 -24.53
C HIS A 276 -3.51 12.78 -24.47
N ARG A 277 -3.95 13.20 -23.28
CA ARG A 277 -5.12 14.09 -23.16
C ARG A 277 -4.94 15.40 -23.92
N ARG A 278 -3.75 16.02 -23.85
CA ARG A 278 -3.49 17.29 -24.55
C ARG A 278 -3.46 17.13 -26.06
N GLN A 279 -3.00 16.00 -26.57
CA GLN A 279 -2.92 15.72 -28.01
C GLN A 279 -4.30 15.60 -28.68
N ASP A 280 -5.30 15.08 -27.97
CA ASP A 280 -6.66 14.86 -28.49
C ASP A 280 -7.65 16.01 -28.20
N PHE A 281 -7.18 17.13 -27.65
CA PHE A 281 -8.05 18.26 -27.33
C PHE A 281 -8.45 19.04 -28.60
N VAL A 282 -9.74 18.97 -28.94
CA VAL A 282 -10.38 19.95 -29.83
C VAL A 282 -10.86 21.10 -28.94
N PRO A 283 -10.42 22.36 -29.17
CA PRO A 283 -10.93 23.50 -28.41
C PRO A 283 -12.44 23.62 -28.59
N ILE A 284 -13.20 23.36 -27.54
CA ILE A 284 -14.61 23.72 -27.51
C ILE A 284 -14.64 25.20 -27.12
N GLU A 285 -14.85 26.07 -28.11
CA GLU A 285 -15.13 27.47 -27.83
C GLU A 285 -16.30 27.57 -26.86
N PRO A 286 -16.17 28.31 -25.73
CA PRO A 286 -17.25 28.46 -24.77
C PRO A 286 -18.41 29.18 -25.46
N HIS A 287 -19.38 28.41 -25.93
CA HIS A 287 -20.64 28.96 -26.43
C HIS A 287 -21.39 29.54 -25.25
N SER A 288 -21.27 30.86 -25.09
CA SER A 288 -22.15 31.65 -24.25
C SER A 288 -23.61 31.27 -24.54
N GLY A 289 -24.28 30.71 -23.53
CA GLY A 289 -25.75 30.72 -23.48
C GLY A 289 -26.51 29.41 -23.66
N ARG A 290 -25.96 28.21 -23.40
CA ARG A 290 -26.79 26.99 -23.38
C ARG A 290 -26.72 26.24 -22.05
N LYS A 291 -27.78 26.37 -21.25
CA LYS A 291 -28.04 25.53 -20.07
C LYS A 291 -28.02 24.06 -20.49
N ILE A 292 -27.01 23.32 -20.03
CA ILE A 292 -26.93 21.88 -20.19
C ILE A 292 -27.96 21.28 -19.24
N THR A 293 -29.09 20.83 -19.80
CA THR A 293 -30.01 19.94 -19.08
C THR A 293 -29.28 18.62 -18.84
N ALA A 294 -29.15 18.25 -17.57
CA ALA A 294 -28.57 16.98 -17.13
C ALA A 294 -29.28 15.80 -17.80
N ALA A 295 -28.70 15.28 -18.88
CA ALA A 295 -29.13 14.05 -19.49
C ALA A 295 -28.50 12.88 -18.72
N ASN A 296 -29.35 12.02 -18.17
CA ASN A 296 -29.02 10.81 -17.43
C ASN A 296 -27.91 9.97 -18.11
N SER A 297 -26.72 9.93 -17.50
CA SER A 297 -25.60 9.10 -17.96
C SER A 297 -25.56 7.76 -17.21
N SER A 298 -26.48 6.86 -17.50
CA SER A 298 -26.48 5.47 -16.99
C SER A 298 -25.52 4.54 -17.76
N GLY A 299 -24.37 5.07 -18.20
CA GLY A 299 -23.41 4.34 -19.03
C GLY A 299 -22.01 4.95 -19.09
N ARG A 300 -21.66 5.87 -18.18
CA ARG A 300 -20.25 6.29 -18.05
C ARG A 300 -19.49 5.13 -17.40
N PRO A 301 -18.35 4.67 -17.98
CA PRO A 301 -17.48 3.75 -17.26
C PRO A 301 -17.13 4.41 -15.91
N PRO A 302 -17.18 3.66 -14.80
CA PRO A 302 -17.05 4.23 -13.45
C PRO A 302 -15.70 4.89 -13.16
N ASN A 303 -14.72 4.75 -14.05
CA ASN A 303 -13.32 5.12 -13.82
C ASN A 303 -12.76 5.94 -15.00
N ASN A 304 -13.42 7.01 -15.41
CA ASN A 304 -12.72 7.98 -16.26
C ASN A 304 -11.79 8.83 -15.37
N LEU A 305 -10.56 9.06 -15.82
CA LEU A 305 -9.56 9.83 -15.07
C LEU A 305 -10.04 11.25 -14.75
N THR A 306 -10.92 11.80 -15.59
CA THR A 306 -11.53 13.12 -15.37
C THR A 306 -12.41 13.14 -14.11
N ASP A 307 -13.15 12.07 -13.82
CA ASP A 307 -14.02 11.95 -12.65
C ASP A 307 -13.20 11.62 -11.38
N ILE A 308 -12.12 10.83 -11.51
CA ILE A 308 -11.21 10.51 -10.39
C ILE A 308 -10.49 11.78 -9.90
N PHE A 309 -9.95 12.57 -10.82
CA PHE A 309 -9.13 13.74 -10.49
C PHE A 309 -9.88 15.06 -10.56
N ARG A 310 -11.17 15.04 -10.94
CA ARG A 310 -11.99 16.23 -11.18
C ARG A 310 -11.22 17.26 -12.02
N LEU A 311 -10.69 16.80 -13.15
CA LEU A 311 -9.84 17.62 -14.00
C LEU A 311 -10.70 18.69 -14.67
N GLU A 312 -10.72 19.88 -14.08
CA GLU A 312 -11.41 21.07 -14.57
C GLU A 312 -10.56 21.77 -15.62
N ASP A 313 -11.24 22.46 -16.54
CA ASP A 313 -10.58 23.33 -17.51
C ASP A 313 -10.00 24.54 -16.77
N VAL A 314 -8.70 24.76 -16.95
CA VAL A 314 -7.97 25.78 -16.21
C VAL A 314 -8.07 27.13 -16.90
N SER A 315 -8.24 28.20 -16.12
CA SER A 315 -8.36 29.57 -16.64
C SER A 315 -7.07 30.12 -17.26
N CYS A 316 -5.89 29.66 -16.81
CA CYS A 316 -4.59 30.09 -17.32
C CYS A 316 -3.61 28.92 -17.44
N GLU A 317 -3.18 28.61 -18.67
CA GLU A 317 -2.29 27.48 -18.96
C GLU A 317 -0.88 27.64 -18.36
N GLU A 318 -0.33 28.85 -18.35
CA GLU A 318 1.04 29.07 -17.86
C GLU A 318 1.12 29.03 -16.34
N CYS A 319 0.17 29.65 -15.63
CA CYS A 319 0.20 29.72 -14.15
C CYS A 319 -0.14 28.37 -13.52
N CYS A 320 -0.99 27.58 -14.17
CA CYS A 320 -1.38 26.25 -13.73
C CYS A 320 -0.60 25.12 -14.42
N SER A 321 0.46 25.47 -15.16
CA SER A 321 1.43 24.49 -15.65
C SER A 321 2.19 23.86 -14.48
N VAL A 322 2.55 22.57 -14.64
CA VAL A 322 3.45 21.86 -13.72
C VAL A 322 4.86 22.49 -13.71
N THR A 323 5.23 23.20 -14.78
CA THR A 323 6.51 23.91 -14.92
C THR A 323 6.40 25.41 -14.61
N SER A 324 5.29 25.86 -14.00
CA SER A 324 5.07 27.27 -13.69
C SER A 324 5.90 27.76 -12.50
N LEU A 325 6.01 29.09 -12.36
CA LEU A 325 6.62 29.72 -11.19
C LEU A 325 5.87 29.37 -9.89
N SER A 326 4.54 29.25 -9.96
CA SER A 326 3.71 28.85 -8.83
C SER A 326 3.96 27.40 -8.42
N ALA A 327 4.11 26.49 -9.40
CA ALA A 327 4.45 25.09 -9.15
C ALA A 327 5.85 24.95 -8.53
N TYR A 328 6.83 25.68 -9.04
CA TYR A 328 8.18 25.73 -8.47
C TYR A 328 8.18 26.25 -7.02
N PHE A 329 7.44 27.32 -6.73
CA PHE A 329 7.33 27.86 -5.38
C PHE A 329 6.67 26.86 -4.41
N ALA A 330 5.59 26.20 -4.84
CA ALA A 330 4.92 25.17 -4.03
C ALA A 330 5.84 23.96 -3.76
N ASP A 331 6.61 23.51 -4.74
CA ASP A 331 7.57 22.42 -4.59
C ASP A 331 8.71 22.81 -3.63
N LEU A 332 9.19 24.06 -3.69
CA LEU A 332 10.19 24.59 -2.76
C LEU A 332 9.67 24.58 -1.32
N LEU A 333 8.44 25.04 -1.08
CA LEU A 333 7.83 24.99 0.26
C LEU A 333 7.69 23.55 0.76
N LEU A 334 7.30 22.61 -0.12
CA LEU A 334 7.22 21.19 0.21
C LEU A 334 8.59 20.59 0.54
N LEU A 335 9.64 20.97 -0.20
CA LEU A 335 11.02 20.56 0.07
C LEU A 335 11.46 21.06 1.45
N LEU A 336 11.18 22.33 1.79
CA LEU A 336 11.48 22.90 3.10
C LEU A 336 10.68 22.23 4.22
N GLN A 337 9.45 21.80 3.93
CA GLN A 337 8.64 21.04 4.87
C GLN A 337 9.24 19.66 5.14
N LYS A 338 9.80 19.01 4.12
CA LYS A 338 10.38 17.67 4.24
C LYS A 338 11.80 17.66 4.78
N THR A 339 12.50 18.80 4.74
CA THR A 339 13.87 18.92 5.21
C THR A 339 13.88 19.08 6.74
N PRO A 340 14.35 18.08 7.50
CA PRO A 340 14.46 18.20 8.95
C PRO A 340 15.58 19.17 9.31
N LEU A 341 15.44 19.85 10.44
CA LEU A 341 16.55 20.64 10.98
C LEU A 341 17.67 19.71 11.47
N PRO A 342 18.93 19.90 11.02
CA PRO A 342 20.06 19.23 11.66
C PRO A 342 20.10 19.71 13.11
N ASN A 343 20.01 18.76 14.05
CA ASN A 343 19.99 18.92 15.53
C ASN A 343 18.63 18.93 16.23
N ALA A 344 17.61 18.22 15.71
CA ALA A 344 16.51 17.72 16.56
C ALA A 344 16.90 16.44 17.35
N SER A 345 18.12 15.91 17.16
CA SER A 345 18.73 14.93 18.06
C SER A 345 19.40 15.66 19.22
N LYS A 346 18.61 15.97 20.26
CA LYS A 346 19.05 16.18 21.65
C LYS A 346 20.48 16.73 21.82
N GLU A 347 20.71 18.01 21.56
CA GLU A 347 21.66 18.88 22.29
C GLU A 347 21.86 20.19 21.52
N SER A 348 21.75 21.30 22.24
CA SER A 348 22.31 22.63 21.92
C SER A 348 21.72 23.44 20.76
N VAL A 349 20.52 24.03 20.96
CA VAL A 349 20.28 25.44 20.58
C VAL A 349 19.40 26.14 21.62
N GLU A 350 19.79 26.06 22.90
CA GLU A 350 19.44 27.13 23.85
C GLU A 350 20.43 28.28 23.67
N LEU A 351 20.46 28.95 22.52
CA LEU A 351 21.13 30.24 22.39
C LEU A 351 20.55 31.00 21.19
N THR A 352 20.19 32.26 21.44
CA THR A 352 19.91 33.31 20.44
C THR A 352 18.47 33.49 19.94
N LEU A 353 17.46 33.35 20.81
CA LEU A 353 16.15 34.02 20.64
C LEU A 353 15.56 34.56 21.95
N LYS A 354 16.33 34.52 23.05
CA LYS A 354 15.94 35.08 24.36
C LYS A 354 16.45 36.51 24.62
N ASN A 355 17.30 37.06 23.75
CA ASN A 355 17.84 38.40 23.97
C ASN A 355 17.30 39.37 22.91
N ASP A 356 16.81 40.50 23.42
CA ASP A 356 16.49 41.75 22.74
C ASP A 356 15.12 41.81 22.05
N ILE A 357 14.06 41.95 22.86
CA ILE A 357 13.37 43.25 23.06
C ILE A 357 12.32 43.06 24.18
N LEU A 358 12.64 43.68 25.32
CA LEU A 358 11.76 44.27 26.33
C LEU A 358 10.67 43.41 26.99
N ALA A 359 10.96 43.09 28.25
CA ALA A 359 10.00 42.78 29.30
C ALA A 359 8.95 43.90 29.47
N ALA A 360 7.67 43.54 29.37
CA ALA A 360 6.58 44.12 30.18
C ALA A 360 5.26 43.31 30.00
N ALA A 361 4.78 42.75 31.11
CA ALA A 361 3.40 42.28 31.37
C ALA A 361 2.99 40.86 30.84
N PRO A 362 1.91 40.27 31.38
CA PRO A 362 2.00 39.16 32.35
C PRO A 362 1.60 37.80 31.77
N GLN A 363 1.97 36.78 32.53
CA GLN A 363 1.64 35.36 32.40
C GLN A 363 0.20 35.11 31.96
N ASP A 364 0.02 34.57 30.75
CA ASP A 364 -1.19 33.82 30.38
C ASP A 364 -0.81 32.54 29.62
N LYS A 365 -1.41 31.44 30.09
CA LYS A 365 -1.17 30.06 29.67
C LYS A 365 -1.89 29.76 28.35
N SER A 366 -1.16 29.47 27.27
CA SER A 366 -1.53 28.57 26.14
C SER A 366 -0.51 28.68 24.99
N PRO A 367 -0.38 27.69 24.09
CA PRO A 367 -0.05 26.29 24.29
C PRO A 367 1.47 26.09 24.10
N THR A 368 1.96 24.90 24.42
CA THR A 368 3.36 24.46 24.29
C THR A 368 4.04 24.93 22.99
N LYS A 369 5.03 25.84 23.08
CA LYS A 369 5.96 26.13 21.98
C LYS A 369 6.79 24.87 21.69
N SER A 370 6.29 24.01 20.80
CA SER A 370 7.11 22.96 20.20
C SER A 370 8.24 23.62 19.44
N GLU A 371 9.48 23.19 19.68
CA GLU A 371 10.63 23.60 18.87
C GLU A 371 10.34 23.34 17.39
N PRO A 372 10.81 24.22 16.48
CA PRO A 372 10.58 24.04 15.06
C PRO A 372 11.21 22.72 14.60
N LYS A 373 10.43 21.86 13.98
CA LYS A 373 10.84 20.52 13.54
C LYS A 373 11.51 20.54 12.16
N ASN A 374 11.01 21.41 11.28
CA ASN A 374 11.38 21.46 9.87
C ASN A 374 11.80 22.88 9.44
N LEU A 375 12.54 22.99 8.33
CA LEU A 375 13.00 24.29 7.83
C LEU A 375 11.85 25.24 7.45
N LEU A 376 10.73 24.70 6.97
CA LEU A 376 9.54 25.50 6.68
C LEU A 376 9.03 26.23 7.93
N GLU A 377 9.02 25.59 9.10
CA GLU A 377 8.55 26.23 10.34
C GLU A 377 9.47 27.39 10.75
N VAL A 378 10.79 27.26 10.54
CA VAL A 378 11.75 28.36 10.76
C VAL A 378 11.51 29.51 9.79
N LEU A 379 11.17 29.19 8.53
CA LEU A 379 10.80 30.20 7.54
C LEU A 379 9.49 30.87 7.92
N SER A 380 8.44 30.13 8.31
CA SER A 380 7.16 30.68 8.75
C SER A 380 7.29 31.55 10.02
N LEU A 381 8.27 31.27 10.90
CA LEU A 381 8.58 32.16 12.03
C LEU A 381 9.13 33.53 11.59
N ARG A 382 9.90 33.57 10.48
CA ARG A 382 10.51 34.80 9.96
C ARG A 382 9.60 35.54 8.97
N ARG A 383 8.92 34.77 8.12
CA ARG A 383 8.11 35.21 6.98
C ARG A 383 6.82 34.37 6.92
N PRO A 384 5.89 34.58 7.89
CA PRO A 384 4.60 33.88 7.89
C PRO A 384 3.68 34.31 6.73
N ASP A 385 4.02 35.40 6.04
CA ASP A 385 3.33 35.90 4.87
C ASP A 385 3.48 34.96 3.66
N LEU A 386 4.64 34.31 3.48
CA LEU A 386 4.90 33.44 2.32
C LEU A 386 3.98 32.21 2.27
N GLU A 387 3.52 31.72 3.42
CA GLU A 387 2.57 30.60 3.51
C GLU A 387 1.16 30.99 3.03
N LYS A 388 0.85 32.30 3.03
CA LYS A 388 -0.45 32.86 2.65
C LYS A 388 -0.44 33.55 1.30
N LEU A 389 0.67 33.45 0.57
CA LEU A 389 0.77 34.01 -0.76
C LEU A 389 -0.16 33.23 -1.70
N GLU A 390 -1.11 33.92 -2.31
CA GLU A 390 -2.00 33.30 -3.29
C GLU A 390 -1.24 33.00 -4.58
N LEU A 391 -1.42 31.79 -5.11
CA LEU A 391 -0.79 31.34 -6.34
C LEU A 391 -1.60 31.80 -7.56
N SER A 392 -1.83 33.11 -7.68
CA SER A 392 -2.62 33.72 -8.76
C SER A 392 -1.75 34.14 -9.95
N CYS A 393 -2.41 34.36 -11.09
CA CYS A 393 -1.73 34.83 -12.30
C CYS A 393 -1.12 36.22 -12.09
N ALA A 394 -1.86 37.13 -11.45
CA ALA A 394 -1.39 38.47 -11.11
C ALA A 394 -0.07 38.41 -10.31
N ASN A 395 -0.04 37.59 -9.25
CA ASN A 395 1.15 37.47 -8.39
C ASN A 395 2.37 36.90 -9.14
N SER A 396 2.15 36.08 -10.17
CA SER A 396 3.23 35.47 -10.95
C SER A 396 3.78 36.34 -12.09
N ARG A 397 2.94 37.20 -12.70
CA ARG A 397 3.28 37.95 -13.92
C ARG A 397 3.51 39.44 -13.69
N THR A 398 2.94 40.01 -12.63
CA THR A 398 3.06 41.45 -12.37
C THR A 398 4.43 41.77 -11.80
N LEU A 399 5.19 42.60 -12.51
CA LEU A 399 6.48 43.10 -12.03
C LEU A 399 6.27 44.15 -10.95
N ILE A 400 6.81 43.90 -9.77
CA ILE A 400 6.77 44.81 -8.62
C ILE A 400 8.19 45.30 -8.33
N PRO A 401 8.40 46.60 -8.08
CA PRO A 401 9.68 47.10 -7.61
C PRO A 401 10.07 46.46 -6.26
N TYR A 402 11.29 45.89 -6.19
CA TYR A 402 11.77 45.19 -4.99
C TYR A 402 11.64 46.03 -3.71
N ILE A 403 11.97 47.33 -3.78
CA ILE A 403 11.88 48.23 -2.62
C ILE A 403 10.47 48.32 -2.06
N SER A 404 9.44 48.33 -2.92
CA SER A 404 8.03 48.40 -2.52
C SER A 404 7.64 47.16 -1.70
N SER A 405 8.05 45.97 -2.16
CA SER A 405 7.77 44.72 -1.46
C SER A 405 8.42 44.68 -0.07
N VAL A 406 9.63 45.21 0.08
CA VAL A 406 10.33 45.25 1.37
C VAL A 406 9.66 46.23 2.33
N THR A 407 9.33 47.44 1.86
CA THR A 407 8.67 48.44 2.70
C THR A 407 7.32 47.94 3.19
N GLU A 408 6.58 47.23 2.34
CA GLU A 408 5.29 46.66 2.68
C GLU A 408 5.40 45.55 3.72
N VAL A 409 6.34 44.60 3.55
CA VAL A 409 6.57 43.54 4.54
C VAL A 409 6.95 44.13 5.90
N LEU A 410 7.78 45.18 5.92
CA LEU A 410 8.15 45.88 7.15
C LEU A 410 6.96 46.60 7.78
N GLU A 411 6.13 47.27 6.99
CA GLU A 411 4.92 47.92 7.49
C GLU A 411 3.93 46.91 8.08
N SER A 412 3.69 45.79 7.39
CA SER A 412 2.85 44.69 7.87
C SER A 412 3.37 44.07 9.16
N TYR A 413 4.70 43.94 9.30
CA TYR A 413 5.31 43.47 10.56
C TYR A 413 5.13 44.46 11.71
N ILE A 414 5.33 45.76 11.45
CA ILE A 414 5.14 46.81 12.47
C ILE A 414 3.66 46.88 12.88
N ARG A 415 2.72 46.82 11.92
CA ARG A 415 1.28 46.74 12.20
C ARG A 415 0.95 45.55 13.07
N PHE A 416 1.45 44.36 12.73
CA PHE A 416 1.26 43.15 13.54
C PHE A 416 1.75 43.33 14.99
N ARG A 417 2.92 43.94 15.17
CA ARG A 417 3.49 44.22 16.50
C ARG A 417 2.66 45.21 17.32
N ILE A 418 2.06 46.22 16.67
CA ILE A 418 1.27 47.27 17.34
C ILE A 418 -0.17 46.79 17.63
N SER A 419 -0.82 46.12 16.69
CA SER A 419 -2.22 45.67 16.79
C SER A 419 -2.43 44.53 17.80
N GLY A 420 -1.37 43.78 18.16
CA GLY A 420 -1.28 42.95 19.36
C GLY A 420 -2.18 41.70 19.45
N LYS A 421 -3.35 41.64 18.80
CA LYS A 421 -4.27 40.48 18.84
C LYS A 421 -5.15 40.40 17.58
N GLY A 422 -4.91 39.40 16.73
CA GLY A 422 -5.87 38.91 15.74
C GLY A 422 -5.53 39.15 14.27
N GLU A 423 -4.63 40.08 13.95
CA GLU A 423 -4.15 40.26 12.58
C GLU A 423 -3.00 39.29 12.30
N VAL A 424 -3.04 38.62 11.15
CA VAL A 424 -1.91 37.82 10.67
C VAL A 424 -1.14 38.67 9.67
N ILE A 425 0.19 38.56 9.65
CA ILE A 425 1.01 39.22 8.61
C ILE A 425 0.51 38.71 7.25
N GLN A 426 -0.09 39.62 6.48
CA GLN A 426 -0.60 39.31 5.15
C GLN A 426 0.51 39.50 4.12
N ALA A 427 0.57 38.60 3.15
CA ALA A 427 1.36 38.83 1.95
C ALA A 427 0.67 39.88 1.08
N TYR A 428 1.47 40.68 0.37
CA TYR A 428 0.94 41.49 -0.70
C TYR A 428 0.35 40.59 -1.77
N GLN A 429 -0.90 40.87 -2.15
CA GLN A 429 -1.54 40.25 -3.29
C GLN A 429 -1.73 41.32 -4.34
N THR A 430 -1.12 41.11 -5.51
CA THR A 430 -1.45 41.96 -6.66
C THR A 430 -2.90 41.77 -7.04
N PRO A 431 -3.68 42.86 -7.16
CA PRO A 431 -5.06 42.77 -7.56
C PRO A 431 -5.15 42.15 -8.95
N GLU A 432 -6.12 41.24 -9.15
CA GLU A 432 -6.39 40.66 -10.45
C GLU A 432 -6.85 41.78 -11.40
N THR A 433 -6.00 42.12 -12.37
CA THR A 433 -6.44 42.92 -13.51
C THR A 433 -7.37 42.03 -14.33
N VAL A 434 -8.67 42.34 -14.28
CA VAL A 434 -9.65 41.75 -15.20
C VAL A 434 -9.28 42.23 -16.60
N GLU A 435 -8.55 41.42 -17.35
CA GLU A 435 -8.42 41.57 -18.80
C GLU A 435 -9.62 40.92 -19.50
#